data_AF-A0A2E8FFM5-F1
#
_entry.id   AF-A0A2E8FFM5-F1
#
_cell.length_a   1.000
_cell.length_b   1.000
_cell.length_c   1.000
_cell.angle_alpha   90.00
_cell.angle_beta   90.00
_cell.angle_gamma   90.00
#
_symmetry.space_group_name_H-M   'P 1'
#
loop_
_entity.id
_entity.type
_entity.pdbx_description
1 polymer ?
#
loop_
_entity_poly.entity_id
_entity_poly.type
_entity_poly.pdbx_seq_one_letter_code
_entity_poly.pdbx_strand_id
1 'polypeptide(L)'
;MSRISEVLDRIKGVREYTVSLVDAVPESQWFRQPAEGVTHVGWQVGHLAMAQYRLALDRVRGVQPGDESLIGERVLSLYGKDSVPDSDPAANATVEEIRAAFDAVHARVIEEISTMDDDILDEPATQPHPVFGLKGGALEWSAQHEMLHAGQIGLLRRLFGEDWLR
;
A
#
# COMPACT_ATOMS: atom_id res chain seq x y z
N MET A 1 2.94 17.73 -19.37
CA MET A 1 2.27 16.74 -18.50
C MET A 1 1.54 17.51 -17.42
N SER A 2 0.37 17.04 -16.99
CA SER A 2 -0.34 17.64 -15.85
C SER A 2 0.34 17.23 -14.55
N ARG A 3 0.19 18.01 -13.47
CA ARG A 3 0.75 17.66 -12.15
C ARG A 3 0.19 16.32 -11.66
N ILE A 4 -1.09 16.05 -11.90
CA ILE A 4 -1.71 14.74 -11.61
C ILE A 4 -1.02 13.61 -12.35
N SER A 5 -0.73 13.79 -13.64
CA SER A 5 -0.06 12.73 -14.41
C SER A 5 1.32 12.40 -13.84
N GLU A 6 2.07 13.40 -13.38
CA GLU A 6 3.37 13.17 -12.75
C GLU A 6 3.26 12.41 -11.41
N VAL A 7 2.27 12.75 -10.58
CA VAL A 7 2.03 12.02 -9.31
C VAL A 7 1.60 10.59 -9.58
N LEU A 8 0.72 10.36 -10.56
CA LEU A 8 0.29 9.03 -10.96
C LEU A 8 1.43 8.19 -11.51
N ASP A 9 2.32 8.77 -12.31
CA ASP A 9 3.49 8.06 -12.82
C ASP A 9 4.42 7.61 -11.69
N ARG A 10 4.57 8.42 -10.62
CA ARG A 10 5.30 8.00 -9.42
C ARG A 10 4.60 6.85 -8.68
N ILE A 11 3.28 6.96 -8.48
CA ILE A 11 2.49 5.89 -7.82
C ILE A 11 2.61 4.57 -8.59
N LYS A 12 2.49 4.61 -9.93
CA LYS A 12 2.64 3.43 -10.81
C LYS A 12 4.05 2.86 -10.75
N GLY A 13 5.07 3.71 -10.93
CA GLY A 13 6.46 3.25 -10.95
C GLY A 13 6.89 2.61 -9.63
N VAL A 14 6.46 3.18 -8.49
CA VAL A 14 6.69 2.54 -7.19
C VAL A 14 5.95 1.21 -7.08
N ARG A 15 4.68 1.14 -7.51
CA ARG A 15 3.92 -0.11 -7.51
C ARG A 15 4.58 -1.21 -8.32
N GLU A 16 5.01 -0.92 -9.54
CA GLU A 16 5.70 -1.88 -10.40
C GLU A 16 6.95 -2.45 -9.72
N TYR A 17 7.74 -1.59 -9.08
CA TYR A 17 8.89 -2.03 -8.30
C TYR A 17 8.50 -2.88 -7.10
N THR A 18 7.49 -2.47 -6.31
CA THR A 18 7.00 -3.26 -5.18
C THR A 18 6.51 -4.64 -5.61
N VAL A 19 5.71 -4.72 -6.68
CA VAL A 19 5.21 -5.98 -7.24
C VAL A 19 6.36 -6.90 -7.62
N SER A 20 7.41 -6.38 -8.28
CA SER A 20 8.58 -7.19 -8.64
C SER A 20 9.27 -7.83 -7.42
N LEU A 21 9.26 -7.16 -6.27
CA LEU A 21 9.79 -7.71 -5.01
C LEU A 21 8.84 -8.74 -4.41
N VAL A 22 7.54 -8.43 -4.38
CA VAL A 22 6.52 -9.29 -3.78
C VAL A 22 6.38 -10.61 -4.55
N ASP A 23 6.39 -10.57 -5.88
CA ASP A 23 6.26 -11.75 -6.74
C ASP A 23 7.49 -12.66 -6.68
N ALA A 24 8.63 -12.13 -6.25
CA ALA A 24 9.83 -12.91 -6.00
C ALA A 24 9.88 -13.53 -4.58
N VAL A 25 8.78 -13.51 -3.83
CA VAL A 25 8.64 -14.22 -2.54
C VAL A 25 7.59 -15.32 -2.68
N PRO A 26 7.96 -16.60 -2.45
CA PRO A 26 6.99 -17.69 -2.43
C PRO A 26 5.90 -17.44 -1.38
N GLU A 27 4.63 -17.70 -1.72
CA GLU A 27 3.50 -17.48 -0.82
C GLU A 27 3.63 -18.22 0.51
N SER A 28 4.26 -19.40 0.50
CA SER A 28 4.57 -20.19 1.71
C SER A 28 5.48 -19.46 2.71
N GLN A 29 6.16 -18.39 2.30
CA GLN A 29 7.01 -17.57 3.15
C GLN A 29 6.38 -16.23 3.55
N TRP A 30 5.14 -15.93 3.12
CA TRP A 30 4.54 -14.61 3.37
C TRP A 30 4.36 -14.25 4.84
N PHE A 31 4.17 -15.25 5.70
CA PHE A 31 4.01 -15.07 7.15
C PHE A 31 5.27 -15.42 7.95
N ARG A 32 6.37 -15.73 7.27
CA ARG A 32 7.66 -15.96 7.93
C ARG A 32 8.17 -14.64 8.50
N GLN A 33 8.30 -14.55 9.82
CA GLN A 33 8.93 -13.42 10.49
C GLN A 33 10.43 -13.70 10.75
N PRO A 34 11.32 -12.70 10.64
CA PRO A 34 12.67 -12.76 11.20
C PRO A 34 12.65 -13.02 12.70
N ALA A 35 13.78 -13.44 13.28
CA ALA A 35 13.88 -13.83 14.69
C ALA A 35 13.47 -12.71 15.66
N GLU A 36 13.70 -11.45 15.27
CA GLU A 36 13.34 -10.25 16.04
C GLU A 36 11.83 -9.94 16.01
N GLY A 37 11.03 -10.64 15.18
CA GLY A 37 9.56 -10.56 15.19
C GLY A 37 8.98 -9.24 14.71
N VAL A 38 9.72 -8.46 13.89
CA VAL A 38 9.34 -7.08 13.58
C VAL A 38 8.26 -6.98 12.50
N THR A 39 8.26 -7.87 11.51
CA THR A 39 7.31 -7.86 10.38
C THR A 39 7.45 -9.12 9.49
N HIS A 40 6.55 -9.28 8.51
CA HIS A 40 6.59 -10.29 7.45
C HIS A 40 5.94 -9.74 6.16
N VAL A 41 6.14 -10.41 5.02
CA VAL A 41 5.69 -9.93 3.70
C VAL A 41 4.17 -9.73 3.64
N GLY A 42 3.39 -10.64 4.21
CA GLY A 42 1.93 -10.51 4.27
C GLY A 42 1.47 -9.24 4.97
N TRP A 43 2.11 -8.86 6.08
CA TRP A 43 1.78 -7.61 6.77
C TRP A 43 2.21 -6.40 5.94
N GLN A 44 3.39 -6.45 5.32
CA GLN A 44 3.88 -5.37 4.45
C GLN A 44 2.88 -5.09 3.31
N VAL A 45 2.47 -6.12 2.58
CA VAL A 45 1.55 -5.97 1.44
C VAL A 45 0.14 -5.59 1.89
N GLY A 46 -0.38 -6.20 2.95
CA GLY A 46 -1.68 -5.83 3.53
C GLY A 46 -1.69 -4.40 4.05
N HIS A 47 -0.61 -3.97 4.68
CA HIS A 47 -0.45 -2.60 5.17
C HIS A 47 -0.38 -1.60 4.02
N LEU A 48 0.28 -1.95 2.91
CA LEU A 48 0.31 -1.13 1.72
C LEU A 48 -1.05 -0.95 1.07
N ALA A 49 -1.87 -2.00 1.00
CA ALA A 49 -3.26 -1.91 0.53
C ALA A 49 -4.06 -0.93 1.40
N MET A 50 -4.00 -1.09 2.73
CA MET A 50 -4.66 -0.20 3.69
C MET A 50 -4.14 1.24 3.58
N ALA A 51 -2.83 1.43 3.55
CA ALA A 51 -2.20 2.74 3.53
C ALA A 51 -2.52 3.50 2.24
N GLN A 52 -2.45 2.85 1.07
CA GLN A 52 -2.78 3.50 -0.20
C GLN A 52 -4.27 3.85 -0.28
N TYR A 53 -5.16 2.98 0.21
CA TYR A 53 -6.58 3.32 0.32
C TYR A 53 -6.79 4.59 1.17
N ARG A 54 -6.19 4.64 2.36
CA ARG A 54 -6.32 5.79 3.25
C ARG A 54 -5.70 7.06 2.66
N LEU A 55 -4.50 6.96 2.10
CA LEU A 55 -3.73 8.13 1.63
C LEU A 55 -4.21 8.66 0.27
N ALA A 56 -4.56 7.78 -0.67
CA ALA A 56 -4.84 8.16 -2.05
C ALA A 56 -6.34 8.21 -2.39
N LEU A 57 -7.22 7.56 -1.60
CA LEU A 57 -8.67 7.64 -1.78
C LEU A 57 -9.32 8.42 -0.63
N ASP A 58 -9.25 7.93 0.61
CA ASP A 58 -9.92 8.56 1.76
C ASP A 58 -9.46 10.02 1.96
N ARG A 59 -8.15 10.29 1.95
CA ARG A 59 -7.63 11.69 2.08
C ARG A 59 -7.92 12.61 0.91
N VAL A 60 -8.30 12.08 -0.25
CA VAL A 60 -8.60 12.87 -1.45
C VAL A 60 -10.10 13.13 -1.59
N ARG A 61 -10.91 12.09 -1.46
CA ARG A 61 -12.36 12.13 -1.73
C ARG A 61 -13.24 11.64 -0.58
N GLY A 62 -12.65 11.28 0.55
CA GLY A 62 -13.34 10.65 1.66
C GLY A 62 -13.70 9.19 1.37
N VAL A 63 -14.14 8.50 2.41
CA VAL A 63 -14.75 7.17 2.30
C VAL A 63 -16.04 7.27 1.49
N GLN A 64 -16.20 6.43 0.48
CA GLN A 64 -17.38 6.35 -0.37
C GLN A 64 -18.07 4.99 -0.24
N PRO A 65 -19.39 4.92 -0.48
CA PRO A 65 -20.08 3.63 -0.59
C PRO A 65 -19.44 2.75 -1.67
N GLY A 66 -19.19 1.47 -1.34
CA GLY A 66 -18.54 0.52 -2.23
C GLY A 66 -17.04 0.35 -1.98
N ASP A 67 -16.39 1.23 -1.20
CA ASP A 67 -14.98 1.07 -0.82
C ASP A 67 -14.73 -0.23 -0.05
N GLU A 68 -15.73 -0.76 0.66
CA GLU A 68 -15.67 -2.06 1.34
C GLU A 68 -15.44 -3.25 0.38
N SER A 69 -15.76 -3.09 -0.90
CA SER A 69 -15.47 -4.08 -1.95
C SER A 69 -14.03 -4.04 -2.44
N LEU A 70 -13.34 -2.90 -2.25
CA LEU A 70 -11.93 -2.73 -2.59
C LEU A 70 -11.03 -3.26 -1.48
N ILE A 71 -11.41 -2.95 -0.24
CA ILE A 71 -10.66 -3.35 0.95
C ILE A 71 -11.62 -3.68 2.09
N GLY A 72 -11.69 -4.97 2.40
CA GLY A 72 -12.59 -5.46 3.44
C GLY A 72 -12.14 -5.07 4.85
N GLU A 73 -13.08 -5.13 5.80
CA GLU A 73 -12.85 -4.83 7.22
C GLU A 73 -11.71 -5.66 7.83
N ARG A 74 -11.58 -6.93 7.41
CA ARG A 74 -10.51 -7.82 7.86
C ARG A 74 -9.12 -7.26 7.50
N VAL A 75 -8.92 -6.79 6.27
CA VAL A 75 -7.63 -6.20 5.84
C VAL A 75 -7.41 -4.85 6.54
N LEU A 76 -8.44 -4.01 6.64
CA LEU A 76 -8.35 -2.71 7.32
C LEU A 76 -7.96 -2.84 8.81
N SER A 77 -8.46 -3.87 9.49
CA SER A 77 -8.21 -4.10 10.92
C SER A 77 -6.87 -4.77 11.19
N LEU A 78 -6.53 -5.84 10.45
CA LEU A 78 -5.29 -6.59 10.67
C LEU A 78 -4.03 -5.83 10.26
N TYR A 79 -4.14 -4.96 9.25
CA TYR A 79 -2.99 -4.25 8.68
C TYR A 79 -3.05 -2.73 8.84
N GLY A 80 -3.95 -2.27 9.71
CA GLY A 80 -4.12 -0.87 10.09
C GLY A 80 -2.89 -0.27 10.78
N LYS A 81 -2.93 1.04 10.99
CA LYS A 81 -1.95 1.71 11.85
C LYS A 81 -1.97 1.08 13.25
N ASP A 82 -0.80 0.94 13.86
CA ASP A 82 -0.60 0.37 15.20
C ASP A 82 -0.96 -1.13 15.34
N SER A 83 -1.26 -1.82 14.22
CA SER A 83 -1.42 -3.27 14.24
C SER A 83 -0.06 -3.98 14.40
N VAL A 84 -0.09 -5.18 14.98
CA VAL A 84 1.11 -5.98 15.24
C VAL A 84 1.13 -7.15 14.26
N PRO A 85 2.20 -7.33 13.46
CA PRO A 85 2.35 -8.48 12.59
C PRO A 85 2.32 -9.80 13.38
N ASP A 86 1.53 -10.77 12.93
CA ASP A 86 1.45 -12.10 13.54
C ASP A 86 2.10 -13.14 12.61
N SER A 87 2.94 -14.00 13.17
CA SER A 87 3.64 -15.06 12.41
C SER A 87 2.77 -16.28 12.17
N ASP A 88 1.64 -16.44 12.88
CA ASP A 88 0.68 -17.50 12.64
C ASP A 88 -0.15 -17.19 11.38
N PRO A 89 -0.06 -18.01 10.31
CA PRO A 89 -0.89 -17.81 9.12
C PRO A 89 -2.40 -17.79 9.43
N ALA A 90 -2.87 -18.50 10.47
CA ALA A 90 -4.28 -18.52 10.84
C ALA A 90 -4.76 -17.20 11.47
N ALA A 91 -3.85 -16.39 12.01
CA ALA A 91 -4.15 -15.07 12.56
C ALA A 91 -4.26 -13.98 11.47
N ASN A 92 -3.91 -14.31 10.22
CA ASN A 92 -3.81 -13.37 9.10
C ASN A 92 -4.94 -13.53 8.08
N ALA A 93 -5.16 -12.51 7.24
CA ALA A 93 -5.89 -12.69 5.99
C ALA A 93 -5.10 -13.64 5.06
N THR A 94 -5.79 -14.33 4.15
CA THR A 94 -5.11 -15.20 3.20
C THR A 94 -4.25 -14.39 2.24
N VAL A 95 -3.24 -15.01 1.62
CA VAL A 95 -2.41 -14.35 0.61
C VAL A 95 -3.27 -13.81 -0.54
N GLU A 96 -4.29 -14.57 -0.95
CA GLU A 96 -5.27 -14.17 -1.96
C GLU A 96 -6.05 -12.92 -1.55
N GLU A 97 -6.58 -12.88 -0.31
CA GLU A 97 -7.31 -11.71 0.21
C GLU A 97 -6.42 -10.45 0.25
N ILE A 98 -5.17 -10.62 0.69
CA ILE A 98 -4.19 -9.52 0.78
C ILE A 98 -3.86 -8.99 -0.62
N ARG A 99 -3.55 -9.87 -1.58
CA ARG A 99 -3.25 -9.48 -2.96
C ARG A 99 -4.44 -8.83 -3.64
N ALA A 100 -5.64 -9.40 -3.49
CA ALA A 100 -6.86 -8.85 -4.05
C ALA A 100 -7.09 -7.40 -3.59
N ALA A 101 -6.93 -7.11 -2.30
CA ALA A 101 -7.02 -5.75 -1.78
C ALA A 101 -5.90 -4.84 -2.31
N PHE A 102 -4.65 -5.33 -2.33
CA PHE A 102 -3.49 -4.59 -2.82
C PHE A 102 -3.66 -4.13 -4.29
N ASP A 103 -4.18 -5.01 -5.14
CA ASP A 103 -4.40 -4.75 -6.56
C ASP A 103 -5.66 -3.90 -6.79
N ALA A 104 -6.77 -4.22 -6.12
CA ALA A 104 -8.04 -3.51 -6.29
C ALA A 104 -7.95 -2.04 -5.85
N VAL A 105 -7.30 -1.76 -4.72
CA VAL A 105 -7.08 -0.39 -4.23
C VAL A 105 -6.27 0.42 -5.23
N HIS A 106 -5.20 -0.15 -5.77
CA HIS A 106 -4.36 0.56 -6.72
C HIS A 106 -5.06 0.82 -8.04
N ALA A 107 -5.75 -0.19 -8.59
CA ALA A 107 -6.56 -0.01 -9.79
C ALA A 107 -7.56 1.13 -9.60
N ARG A 108 -8.23 1.21 -8.44
CA ARG A 108 -9.16 2.29 -8.13
C ARG A 108 -8.48 3.65 -8.03
N VAL A 109 -7.32 3.74 -7.39
CA VAL A 109 -6.52 4.98 -7.33
C VAL A 109 -6.17 5.47 -8.73
N ILE A 110 -5.67 4.59 -9.61
CA ILE A 110 -5.32 4.99 -10.97
C ILE A 110 -6.57 5.42 -11.75
N GLU A 111 -7.67 4.67 -11.65
CA GLU A 111 -8.93 4.97 -12.32
C GLU A 111 -9.45 6.36 -11.93
N GLU A 112 -9.66 6.59 -10.63
CA GLU A 112 -10.32 7.82 -10.16
C GLU A 112 -9.41 9.05 -10.29
N ILE A 113 -8.17 8.96 -9.81
CA ILE A 113 -7.29 10.13 -9.74
C ILE A 113 -6.88 10.59 -11.14
N SER A 114 -6.83 9.69 -12.13
CA SER A 114 -6.53 10.05 -13.53
C SER A 114 -7.58 10.95 -14.18
N THR A 115 -8.79 10.99 -13.64
CA THR A 115 -9.90 11.81 -14.16
C THR A 115 -10.04 13.16 -13.47
N MET A 116 -9.22 13.43 -12.45
CA MET A 116 -9.27 14.69 -11.71
C MET A 116 -8.44 15.77 -12.42
N ASP A 117 -8.76 17.04 -12.14
CA ASP A 117 -7.99 18.20 -12.59
C ASP A 117 -6.91 18.59 -11.57
N ASP A 118 -5.82 19.21 -12.03
CA ASP A 118 -4.65 19.56 -11.19
C ASP A 118 -5.00 20.42 -9.96
N ASP A 119 -6.09 21.18 -10.02
CA ASP A 119 -6.57 22.03 -8.92
C ASP A 119 -6.87 21.23 -7.65
N ILE A 120 -7.24 19.95 -7.77
CA ILE A 120 -7.51 19.06 -6.61
C ILE A 120 -6.28 18.94 -5.71
N LEU A 121 -5.08 19.06 -6.27
CA LEU A 121 -3.83 18.84 -5.54
C LEU A 121 -3.59 19.91 -4.47
N ASP A 122 -4.15 21.10 -4.68
CA ASP A 122 -4.01 22.26 -3.79
C ASP A 122 -5.16 22.37 -2.77
N GLU A 123 -6.15 21.47 -2.84
CA GLU A 123 -7.21 21.40 -1.85
C GLU A 123 -6.74 20.75 -0.54
N PRO A 124 -7.33 21.13 0.61
CA PRO A 124 -7.09 20.46 1.87
C PRO A 124 -7.42 18.96 1.81
N ALA A 125 -6.58 18.13 2.41
CA ALA A 125 -6.91 16.72 2.62
C ALA A 125 -8.14 16.58 3.53
N THR A 126 -8.97 15.55 3.29
CA THR A 126 -10.25 15.37 4.01
C THR A 126 -10.09 15.16 5.52
N GLN A 127 -8.90 14.73 5.96
CA GLN A 127 -8.55 14.54 7.36
C GLN A 127 -7.08 14.96 7.60
N PRO A 128 -6.69 15.32 8.83
CA PRO A 128 -5.33 15.78 9.14
C PRO A 128 -4.27 14.67 9.07
N HIS A 129 -3.05 15.01 8.65
CA HIS A 129 -1.89 14.12 8.67
C HIS A 129 -0.65 14.89 9.20
N PRO A 130 0.27 14.25 9.94
CA PRO A 130 1.46 14.93 10.45
C PRO A 130 2.44 15.40 9.36
N VAL A 131 2.40 14.81 8.15
CA VAL A 131 3.37 15.08 7.07
C VAL A 131 2.84 16.04 6.00
N PHE A 132 1.53 16.08 5.79
CA PHE A 132 0.92 16.86 4.70
C PHE A 132 -0.41 17.47 5.14
N GLY A 133 -0.78 18.57 4.48
CA GLY A 133 -2.10 19.22 4.66
C GLY A 133 -2.99 19.20 3.41
N LEU A 134 -2.42 18.95 2.23
CA LEU A 134 -3.11 19.02 0.94
C LEU A 134 -3.26 17.63 0.31
N LYS A 135 -4.25 17.46 -0.56
CA LYS A 135 -4.51 16.20 -1.27
C LYS A 135 -3.34 15.79 -2.16
N GLY A 136 -2.68 16.74 -2.82
CA GLY A 136 -1.47 16.46 -3.58
C GLY A 136 -0.36 15.87 -2.70
N GLY A 137 -0.16 16.43 -1.50
CA GLY A 137 0.77 15.89 -0.53
C GLY A 137 0.40 14.49 -0.03
N ALA A 138 -0.90 14.17 0.06
CA ALA A 138 -1.37 12.83 0.41
C ALA A 138 -1.02 11.79 -0.67
N LEU A 139 -1.21 12.14 -1.94
CA LEU A 139 -0.87 11.27 -3.08
C LEU A 139 0.64 11.04 -3.20
N GLU A 140 1.45 12.09 -3.08
CA GLU A 140 2.92 11.96 -3.07
C GLU A 140 3.40 11.10 -1.91
N TRP A 141 2.82 11.32 -0.72
CA TRP A 141 3.14 10.50 0.45
C TRP A 141 2.73 9.05 0.26
N SER A 142 1.65 8.76 -0.47
CA SER A 142 1.27 7.38 -0.81
C SER A 142 2.38 6.67 -1.59
N ALA A 143 3.00 7.31 -2.59
CA ALA A 143 4.10 6.72 -3.34
C ALA A 143 5.37 6.56 -2.48
N GLN A 144 5.72 7.59 -1.69
CA GLN A 144 6.90 7.55 -0.82
C GLN A 144 6.77 6.50 0.29
N HIS A 145 5.59 6.39 0.88
CA HIS A 145 5.26 5.37 1.87
C HIS A 145 5.39 3.98 1.27
N GLU A 146 4.88 3.76 0.06
CA GLU A 146 5.02 2.48 -0.61
C GLU A 146 6.50 2.12 -0.87
N MET A 147 7.31 3.08 -1.34
CA MET A 147 8.74 2.88 -1.55
C MET A 147 9.50 2.53 -0.25
N LEU A 148 9.10 3.11 0.89
CA LEU A 148 9.69 2.79 2.19
C LEU A 148 9.44 1.32 2.57
N HIS A 149 8.22 0.83 2.37
CA HIS A 149 7.86 -0.56 2.63
C HIS A 149 8.43 -1.53 1.58
N ALA A 150 8.58 -1.11 0.31
CA ALA A 150 9.31 -1.88 -0.70
C ALA A 150 10.77 -2.15 -0.25
N GLY A 151 11.42 -1.17 0.37
CA GLY A 151 12.73 -1.37 1.01
C GLY A 151 12.72 -2.44 2.11
N GLN A 152 11.67 -2.47 2.94
CA GLN A 152 11.49 -3.49 3.99
C GLN A 152 11.27 -4.89 3.40
N ILE A 153 10.46 -5.02 2.35
CA ILE A 153 10.26 -6.26 1.61
C ILE A 153 11.60 -6.74 1.00
N GLY A 154 12.39 -5.83 0.43
CA GLY A 154 13.73 -6.15 -0.07
C GLY A 154 14.68 -6.70 1.00
N LEU A 155 14.60 -6.21 2.24
CA LEU A 155 15.36 -6.75 3.37
C LEU A 155 14.87 -8.14 3.79
N LEU A 156 13.54 -8.34 3.85
CA LEU A 156 12.95 -9.66 4.14
C LEU A 156 13.42 -10.71 3.12
N ARG A 157 13.40 -10.37 1.82
CA ARG A 157 13.93 -11.24 0.75
C ARG A 157 15.36 -11.68 1.01
N ARG A 158 16.25 -10.73 1.35
CA ARG A 158 17.64 -11.04 1.68
C ARG A 158 17.77 -11.95 2.90
N LEU A 159 16.95 -11.75 3.94
CA LEU A 159 16.92 -12.63 5.12
C LEU A 159 16.39 -14.02 4.80
N PHE A 160 15.55 -14.16 3.77
CA PHE A 160 15.05 -15.45 3.32
C PHE A 160 16.04 -16.19 2.42
N GLY A 161 17.13 -15.54 2.01
CA GLY A 161 18.16 -16.09 1.13
C GLY A 161 17.89 -15.87 -0.35
N GLU A 162 16.97 -14.95 -0.70
CA GLU A 162 16.63 -14.63 -2.08
C GLU A 162 17.70 -13.72 -2.73
N ASP A 163 17.99 -13.98 -3.99
CA ASP A 163 18.91 -13.17 -4.80
C ASP A 163 18.33 -11.78 -5.13
N TRP A 164 19.22 -10.87 -5.52
CA TRP A 164 18.83 -9.56 -6.06
C TRP A 164 17.98 -9.72 -7.33
N LEU A 165 16.95 -8.89 -7.50
CA LEU A 165 16.14 -8.86 -8.72
C LEU A 165 17.02 -8.41 -9.89
N ARG A 166 17.31 -9.31 -10.83
CA ARG A 166 18.06 -9.01 -12.05
C ARG A 166 17.13 -8.53 -13.15
#